data_AF-A0A3D3MHL4-F1
#
_entry.id   AF-A0A3D3MHL4-F1
#
_cell.length_a   1.000
_cell.length_b   1.000
_cell.length_c   1.000
_cell.angle_alpha   90.00
_cell.angle_beta   90.00
_cell.angle_gamma   90.00
#
_symmetry.space_group_name_H-M   'P 1'
#
loop_
_entity.id
_entity.type
_entity.pdbx_description
1 polymer ?
#
loop_
_entity_poly.entity_id
_entity_poly.type
_entity_poly.pdbx_seq_one_letter_code
_entity_poly.pdbx_strand_id
1 'polypeptide(L)'
;MANTIHLISKKYLDPHEVSNTVEIIAQRLNYSAGKSYSQEYAYIEINLFIEDIPGYLRISIDCGPDHFNKTFDALYNINGYGMLIEIECYYDNPLLIPFLVEMLKEIPELLVYDEDTLQGDGAYIYTLSHLENFSEKSDNLIFGNPPQDL
;
A
#
# COMPACT_ATOMS: atom_id res chain seq x y z
N MET A 1 -2.00 -7.65 -15.87
CA MET A 1 -0.75 -7.67 -15.10
C MET A 1 -1.08 -7.17 -13.71
N ALA A 2 -0.49 -7.77 -12.69
CA ALA A 2 -0.72 -7.38 -11.29
C ALA A 2 0.43 -6.46 -10.88
N ASN A 3 0.10 -5.41 -10.15
CA ASN A 3 1.04 -4.43 -9.62
C ASN A 3 1.10 -4.60 -8.11
N THR A 4 2.27 -4.28 -7.56
CA THR A 4 2.51 -4.31 -6.12
C THR A 4 2.84 -2.90 -5.65
N ILE A 5 2.02 -2.38 -4.75
CA ILE A 5 2.26 -1.11 -4.07
C ILE A 5 2.72 -1.41 -2.64
N HIS A 6 3.80 -0.75 -2.22
CA HIS A 6 4.34 -0.89 -0.87
C HIS A 6 4.03 0.36 -0.05
N LEU A 7 3.54 0.19 1.18
CA LEU A 7 3.44 1.26 2.16
C LEU A 7 4.57 1.12 3.17
N ILE A 8 5.38 2.16 3.26
CA ILE A 8 6.61 2.16 4.05
C ILE A 8 6.58 3.22 5.14
N SER A 9 7.29 2.95 6.24
CA SER A 9 7.40 3.85 7.38
C SER A 9 8.81 3.85 7.95
N LYS A 10 9.23 4.96 8.57
CA LYS A 10 10.46 5.00 9.39
C LYS A 10 10.25 4.45 10.80
N LYS A 11 8.99 4.40 11.25
CA LYS A 11 8.62 3.93 12.58
C LYS A 11 7.98 2.56 12.47
N TYR A 12 8.32 1.68 13.41
CA TYR A 12 7.57 0.45 13.60
C TYR A 12 6.12 0.81 13.98
N LEU A 13 5.16 0.22 13.26
CA LEU A 13 3.74 0.30 13.54
C LEU A 13 3.24 -1.11 13.85
N ASP A 14 2.38 -1.24 14.86
CA ASP A 14 1.89 -2.54 15.28
C ASP A 14 1.01 -3.16 14.16
N PRO A 15 1.32 -4.36 13.66
CA PRO A 15 0.59 -4.99 12.55
C PRO A 15 -0.90 -5.20 12.84
N HIS A 16 -1.28 -5.44 14.09
CA HIS A 16 -2.68 -5.61 14.47
C HIS A 16 -3.41 -4.27 14.51
N GLU A 17 -2.76 -3.21 15.00
CA GLU A 17 -3.32 -1.85 14.92
C GLU A 17 -3.51 -1.42 13.45
N VAL A 18 -2.51 -1.69 12.60
CA VAL A 18 -2.58 -1.41 11.17
C VAL A 18 -3.70 -2.22 10.50
N SER A 19 -3.82 -3.51 10.81
CA SER A 19 -4.92 -4.34 10.31
C SER A 19 -6.30 -3.79 10.70
N ASN A 20 -6.46 -3.30 11.93
CA ASN A 20 -7.73 -2.71 12.37
C ASN A 20 -8.01 -1.41 11.60
N THR A 21 -6.98 -0.59 11.36
CA THR A 21 -7.10 0.64 10.56
C THR A 21 -7.55 0.34 9.13
N VAL A 22 -7.00 -0.69 8.49
CA VAL A 22 -7.43 -1.14 7.15
C VAL A 22 -8.91 -1.50 7.14
N GLU A 23 -9.40 -2.23 8.14
CA GLU A 23 -10.82 -2.60 8.23
C GLU A 23 -11.74 -1.38 8.44
N ILE A 24 -11.32 -0.40 9.25
CA ILE A 24 -12.07 0.85 9.48
C ILE A 24 -12.14 1.68 8.18
N ILE A 25 -11.05 1.74 7.42
CA ILE A 25 -11.01 2.43 6.12
C ILE A 25 -11.89 1.71 5.10
N ALA A 26 -11.81 0.38 5.03
CA ALA A 26 -12.68 -0.42 4.17
C ALA A 26 -14.16 -0.12 4.46
N GLN A 27 -14.56 -0.08 5.74
CA GLN A 27 -15.93 0.27 6.12
C GLN A 27 -16.33 1.68 5.67
N ARG A 28 -15.47 2.70 5.86
CA ARG A 28 -15.75 4.08 5.42
C ARG A 28 -15.94 4.19 3.91
N LEU A 29 -15.14 3.45 3.15
CA LEU A 29 -15.18 3.43 1.69
C LEU A 29 -16.26 2.47 1.14
N ASN A 30 -17.01 1.80 2.02
CA ASN A 30 -18.00 0.77 1.67
C ASN A 30 -17.40 -0.42 0.92
N TYR A 31 -16.16 -0.80 1.25
CA TYR A 31 -15.51 -2.00 0.74
C TYR A 31 -15.85 -3.18 1.64
N SER A 32 -16.13 -4.32 1.03
CA SER A 32 -16.16 -5.60 1.73
C SER A 32 -14.73 -6.04 2.05
N ALA A 33 -14.53 -6.59 3.24
CA ALA A 33 -13.22 -7.04 3.71
C ALA A 33 -13.26 -8.51 4.14
N GLY A 34 -12.37 -9.33 3.57
CA GLY A 34 -12.12 -10.70 4.00
C GLY A 34 -10.74 -10.81 4.64
N LYS A 35 -10.68 -11.00 5.96
CA LYS A 35 -9.42 -11.09 6.71
C LYS A 35 -9.04 -12.54 7.01
N SER A 36 -7.78 -12.88 6.82
CA SER A 36 -7.20 -14.15 7.25
C SER A 36 -5.82 -13.93 7.87
N TYR A 37 -5.34 -14.91 8.63
CA TYR A 37 -4.03 -14.87 9.26
C TYR A 37 -3.25 -16.13 8.93
N SER A 38 -2.02 -15.95 8.43
CA SER A 38 -1.08 -17.04 8.19
C SER A 38 -0.08 -17.14 9.32
N GLN A 39 -0.19 -18.19 10.13
CA GLN A 39 0.78 -18.50 11.19
C GLN A 39 2.16 -18.87 10.64
N GLU A 40 2.20 -19.54 9.48
CA GLU A 40 3.44 -20.04 8.86
C GLU A 40 4.32 -18.89 8.37
N TYR A 41 3.70 -17.91 7.72
CA TYR A 41 4.40 -16.77 7.13
C TYR A 41 4.37 -15.52 8.02
N ALA A 42 3.61 -15.55 9.13
CA ALA A 42 3.39 -14.41 10.02
C ALA A 42 2.87 -13.17 9.27
N TYR A 43 1.86 -13.34 8.41
CA TYR A 43 1.17 -12.23 7.73
C TYR A 43 -0.32 -12.19 8.09
N ILE A 44 -0.84 -10.97 8.18
CA ILE A 44 -2.29 -10.73 8.09
C ILE A 44 -2.60 -10.42 6.62
N GLU A 45 -3.53 -11.17 6.04
CA GLU A 45 -4.02 -10.90 4.69
C GLU A 45 -5.44 -10.35 4.74
N ILE A 46 -5.69 -9.23 4.05
CA ILE A 46 -6.99 -8.58 3.95
C ILE A 46 -7.33 -8.39 2.47
N ASN A 47 -8.39 -9.04 2.03
CA ASN A 47 -8.92 -8.89 0.67
C ASN A 47 -10.05 -7.86 0.68
N LEU A 48 -9.89 -6.76 -0.07
CA LEU A 48 -10.88 -5.70 -0.22
C LEU A 48 -11.53 -5.73 -1.60
N PHE A 49 -12.85 -5.62 -1.66
CA PHE A 49 -13.61 -5.60 -2.91
C PHE A 49 -14.95 -4.88 -2.74
N ILE A 50 -15.59 -4.50 -3.84
CA ILE A 50 -17.01 -4.10 -3.85
C ILE A 50 -17.77 -5.09 -4.74
N GLU A 51 -18.91 -5.58 -4.27
CA GLU A 51 -19.77 -6.47 -5.04
C GLU A 51 -20.21 -5.78 -6.35
N ASP A 52 -20.19 -6.53 -7.46
CA ASP A 52 -20.53 -6.05 -8.81
C ASP A 52 -19.62 -4.96 -9.40
N ILE A 53 -18.53 -4.57 -8.73
CA ILE A 53 -17.51 -3.66 -9.28
C ILE A 53 -16.23 -4.44 -9.61
N PRO A 54 -15.67 -4.30 -10.83
CA PRO A 54 -14.38 -4.89 -11.14
C PRO A 54 -13.27 -4.21 -10.33
N GLY A 55 -12.60 -4.97 -9.49
CA GLY A 55 -11.48 -4.50 -8.67
C GLY A 55 -11.33 -5.33 -7.41
N TYR A 56 -10.09 -5.63 -7.03
CA TYR A 56 -9.78 -6.24 -5.75
C TYR A 56 -8.43 -5.74 -5.25
N LEU A 57 -8.32 -5.45 -3.96
CA LEU A 57 -7.02 -5.19 -3.33
C LEU A 57 -6.71 -6.37 -2.42
N ARG A 58 -5.55 -7.00 -2.60
CA ARG A 58 -5.04 -7.99 -1.66
C ARG A 58 -3.93 -7.35 -0.86
N ILE A 59 -4.21 -7.15 0.42
CA ILE A 59 -3.35 -6.41 1.34
C ILE A 59 -2.66 -7.42 2.25
N SER A 60 -1.34 -7.41 2.27
CA SER A 60 -0.51 -8.24 3.14
C SER A 60 0.20 -7.34 4.15
N ILE A 61 0.05 -7.63 5.44
CA ILE A 61 0.69 -6.90 6.53
C ILE A 61 1.66 -7.86 7.24
N ASP A 62 2.94 -7.52 7.21
CA ASP A 62 4.00 -8.33 7.83
C ASP A 62 3.93 -8.23 9.36
N CYS A 63 3.86 -9.37 10.05
CA CYS A 63 3.86 -9.45 11.51
C CYS A 63 5.20 -9.92 12.10
N GLY A 64 6.21 -10.12 11.26
CA GLY A 64 7.53 -10.55 11.65
C GLY A 64 8.31 -9.45 12.39
N PRO A 65 8.76 -9.67 13.65
CA PRO A 65 9.43 -8.64 14.45
C PRO A 65 10.77 -8.17 13.87
N ASP A 66 11.40 -9.00 13.03
CA ASP A 66 12.71 -8.74 12.41
C ASP A 66 12.61 -8.16 10.99
N HIS A 67 11.43 -8.20 10.36
CA HIS A 67 11.27 -7.93 8.93
C HIS A 67 11.14 -6.44 8.61
N PHE A 68 10.69 -5.62 9.56
CA PHE A 68 10.63 -4.16 9.39
C PHE A 68 11.97 -3.57 8.91
N ASN A 69 13.10 -4.02 9.47
CA ASN A 69 14.43 -3.49 9.10
C ASN A 69 15.14 -4.28 8.00
N LYS A 70 14.79 -5.55 7.79
CA LYS A 70 15.56 -6.45 6.90
C LYS A 70 15.10 -6.40 5.45
N THR A 71 13.84 -6.07 5.19
CA THR A 71 13.24 -6.34 3.88
C THR A 71 13.42 -5.16 2.91
N PHE A 72 13.31 -3.91 3.36
CA PHE A 72 13.28 -2.76 2.43
C PHE A 72 14.67 -2.22 2.06
N ASP A 73 15.56 -2.07 3.04
CA ASP A 73 16.97 -1.71 2.82
C ASP A 73 17.66 -2.69 1.85
N ALA A 74 17.41 -4.00 2.01
CA ALA A 74 18.05 -5.04 1.23
C ALA A 74 17.50 -5.18 -0.20
N LEU A 75 16.19 -4.94 -0.39
CA LEU A 75 15.53 -5.09 -1.69
C LEU A 75 15.66 -3.82 -2.55
N TYR A 76 15.57 -2.64 -1.94
CA TYR A 76 15.40 -1.38 -2.68
C TYR A 76 16.46 -0.32 -2.36
N ASN A 77 17.42 -0.62 -1.48
CA ASN A 77 18.50 0.30 -1.08
C ASN A 77 17.98 1.64 -0.49
N ILE A 78 16.77 1.62 0.08
CA ILE A 78 16.17 2.77 0.77
C ILE A 78 16.39 2.59 2.26
N ASN A 79 17.44 3.23 2.77
CA ASN A 79 17.88 3.08 4.15
C ASN A 79 16.93 3.77 5.15
N GLY A 80 16.61 3.07 6.23
CA GLY A 80 15.89 3.63 7.39
C GLY A 80 14.38 3.67 7.22
N TYR A 81 13.85 2.94 6.23
CA TYR A 81 12.43 2.67 6.06
C TYR A 81 12.18 1.18 6.15
N GLY A 82 11.05 0.81 6.74
CA GLY A 82 10.54 -0.56 6.75
C GLY A 82 9.25 -0.68 5.96
N MET A 83 9.13 -1.81 5.27
CA MET A 83 7.88 -2.22 4.62
C MET A 83 6.87 -2.61 5.67
N LEU A 84 5.68 -2.03 5.61
CA LEU A 84 4.58 -2.32 6.53
C LEU A 84 3.46 -3.09 5.85
N ILE A 85 3.12 -2.67 4.64
CA ILE A 85 1.97 -3.18 3.89
C ILE A 85 2.38 -3.38 2.44
N GLU A 86 2.04 -4.53 1.90
CA GLU A 86 2.11 -4.83 0.47
C GLU A 86 0.68 -4.92 -0.08
N ILE A 87 0.41 -4.26 -1.20
CA ILE A 87 -0.91 -4.21 -1.83
C ILE A 87 -0.79 -4.72 -3.26
N GLU A 88 -1.28 -5.92 -3.49
CA GLU A 88 -1.43 -6.50 -4.83
C GLU A 88 -2.76 -6.03 -5.44
N CYS A 89 -2.70 -5.52 -6.68
CA CYS A 89 -3.88 -5.05 -7.39
C CYS A 89 -3.70 -5.17 -8.92
N TYR A 90 -4.79 -5.13 -9.68
CA TYR A 90 -4.70 -4.97 -11.15
C TYR A 90 -4.43 -3.51 -11.53
N TYR A 91 -3.88 -3.28 -12.73
CA TYR A 91 -3.86 -1.94 -13.33
C TYR A 91 -5.29 -1.35 -13.39
N ASP A 92 -5.41 -0.03 -13.18
CA ASP A 92 -6.67 0.72 -13.18
C ASP A 92 -7.72 0.17 -12.20
N ASN A 93 -7.29 -0.20 -11.01
CA ASN A 93 -8.16 -0.69 -9.96
C ASN A 93 -8.86 0.49 -9.23
N PRO A 94 -10.18 0.67 -9.42
CA PRO A 94 -10.90 1.82 -8.87
C PRO A 94 -10.89 1.90 -7.34
N LEU A 95 -10.43 0.85 -6.65
CA LEU A 95 -10.32 0.79 -5.19
C LEU A 95 -9.01 1.35 -4.65
N LEU A 96 -7.93 1.39 -5.44
CA LEU A 96 -6.59 1.65 -4.95
C LEU A 96 -6.43 3.10 -4.44
N ILE A 97 -6.69 4.09 -5.29
CA ILE A 97 -6.49 5.50 -4.93
C ILE A 97 -7.32 5.93 -3.71
N PRO A 98 -8.64 5.65 -3.65
CA PRO A 98 -9.43 6.04 -2.48
C PRO A 98 -8.93 5.37 -1.20
N PHE A 99 -8.51 4.10 -1.27
CA PHE A 99 -7.92 3.40 -0.14
C PHE A 99 -6.62 4.06 0.34
N LEU A 100 -5.68 4.33 -0.58
CA LEU A 100 -4.40 4.95 -0.25
C LEU A 100 -4.58 6.34 0.37
N VAL A 101 -5.51 7.15 -0.15
CA VAL A 101 -5.82 8.48 0.39
C VAL A 101 -6.29 8.38 1.84
N GLU A 102 -7.24 7.49 2.16
CA GLU A 102 -7.70 7.32 3.54
C GLU A 102 -6.62 6.72 4.46
N MET A 103 -5.79 5.79 3.96
CA MET A 103 -4.65 5.26 4.71
C MET A 103 -3.67 6.36 5.11
N LEU A 104 -3.30 7.26 4.19
CA LEU A 104 -2.39 8.36 4.48
C LEU A 104 -3.02 9.47 5.34
N LYS A 105 -4.35 9.57 5.41
CA LYS A 105 -5.01 10.46 6.39
C LYS A 105 -4.95 9.90 7.80
N GLU A 106 -5.12 8.59 7.96
CA GLU A 106 -5.06 7.92 9.27
C GLU A 106 -3.63 7.74 9.78
N ILE A 107 -2.68 7.49 8.89
CA ILE A 107 -1.27 7.27 9.23
C ILE A 107 -0.40 8.18 8.35
N PRO A 108 -0.31 9.49 8.67
CA PRO A 108 0.34 10.49 7.81
C PRO A 108 1.85 10.33 7.62
N GLU A 109 2.53 9.55 8.46
CA GLU A 109 3.94 9.22 8.26
C GLU A 109 4.21 8.13 7.21
N LEU A 110 3.16 7.46 6.72
CA LEU A 110 3.31 6.48 5.64
C LEU A 110 3.69 7.17 4.34
N LEU A 111 4.47 6.44 3.56
CA LEU A 111 4.85 6.79 2.21
C LEU A 111 4.42 5.65 1.29
N VAL A 112 3.90 5.99 0.11
CA VAL A 112 3.55 5.00 -0.91
C VAL A 112 4.73 4.83 -1.85
N TYR A 113 5.14 3.59 -2.05
CA TYR A 113 6.25 3.20 -2.90
C TYR A 113 5.73 2.27 -4.00
N ASP A 114 6.15 2.52 -5.23
CA ASP A 114 5.81 1.75 -6.41
C ASP A 114 7.06 1.06 -6.97
N GLU A 115 6.98 -0.25 -7.18
CA GLU A 115 8.08 -1.12 -7.62
C GLU A 115 8.20 -1.22 -9.14
N ASP A 116 7.15 -0.87 -9.90
CA ASP A 116 7.07 -1.14 -11.34
C ASP A 116 7.96 -0.23 -12.22
N THR A 117 8.72 0.70 -11.63
CA THR A 117 9.75 1.43 -12.37
C THR A 117 10.96 0.54 -12.66
N LEU A 118 11.32 0.41 -13.94
CA LEU A 118 12.52 -0.30 -14.43
C LEU A 118 13.73 -0.05 -13.51
N GLN A 119 14.42 -1.15 -13.13
CA GLN A 119 15.69 -1.10 -12.40
C GLN A 119 16.61 -0.02 -12.99
N GLY A 120 16.78 1.10 -12.27
CA GLY A 120 17.68 2.18 -12.67
C GLY A 120 17.06 3.58 -12.76
N ASP A 121 15.73 3.71 -12.86
CA ASP A 121 15.07 5.03 -12.97
C ASP A 121 14.67 5.67 -11.63
N GLY A 122 15.02 5.01 -10.53
CA GLY A 122 14.69 5.46 -9.19
C GLY A 122 13.24 5.13 -8.84
N ALA A 123 13.02 4.73 -7.61
CA ALA A 123 11.68 4.48 -7.12
C ALA A 123 10.99 5.79 -6.75
N TYR A 124 9.67 5.82 -6.91
CA TYR A 124 8.86 6.99 -6.62
C TYR A 124 8.16 6.85 -5.28
N ILE A 125 8.15 7.96 -4.54
CA ILE A 125 7.51 8.05 -3.23
C ILE A 125 6.36 9.06 -3.31
N TYR A 126 5.14 8.60 -3.06
CA TYR A 126 3.94 9.43 -3.03
C TYR A 126 3.56 9.78 -1.59
N THR A 127 3.08 11.00 -1.41
CA THR A 127 2.54 11.54 -0.16
C THR A 127 1.04 11.76 -0.31
N LEU A 128 0.35 12.10 0.77
CA LEU A 128 -1.08 12.45 0.71
C LEU A 128 -1.36 13.56 -0.31
N SER A 129 -0.53 14.62 -0.32
CA SER A 129 -0.68 15.72 -1.27
C SER A 129 -0.50 15.29 -2.72
N HIS A 130 0.37 14.31 -3.00
CA HIS A 130 0.48 13.73 -4.34
C HIS A 130 -0.81 12.98 -4.68
N LEU A 131 -1.29 12.12 -3.78
CA LEU A 131 -2.47 11.28 -4.01
C LEU A 131 -3.79 12.05 -4.17
N GLU A 132 -4.02 13.10 -3.38
CA GLU A 132 -5.24 13.92 -3.45
C GLU A 132 -5.37 14.67 -4.79
N ASN A 133 -4.27 14.87 -5.51
CA ASN A 133 -4.25 15.53 -6.82
C ASN A 133 -4.47 14.57 -8.00
N PHE A 134 -4.50 13.26 -7.78
CA PHE A 134 -4.88 12.32 -8.83
C PHE A 134 -6.40 12.38 -9.03
N SER A 135 -6.83 12.93 -10.17
CA SER A 135 -8.23 12.86 -10.57
C SER A 135 -8.62 11.39 -10.73
N GLU A 136 -9.78 11.01 -10.18
CA GLU A 136 -10.37 9.65 -9.99
C GLU A 136 -10.47 8.71 -11.22
N LYS A 137 -9.65 8.87 -12.28
CA LYS A 137 -9.89 8.26 -13.59
C LYS A 137 -8.81 7.34 -14.15
N SER A 138 -7.64 7.17 -13.53
CA SER A 138 -6.79 5.99 -13.81
C SER A 138 -5.62 5.86 -12.84
N ASP A 139 -5.46 4.68 -12.25
CA ASP A 139 -4.28 4.30 -11.47
C ASP A 139 -3.01 4.26 -12.32
N ASN A 140 -3.14 4.15 -13.65
CA ASN A 140 -2.03 4.34 -14.60
C ASN A 140 -1.26 5.65 -14.40
N LEU A 141 -1.84 6.63 -13.68
CA LEU A 141 -1.16 7.88 -13.35
C LEU A 141 -0.16 7.72 -12.19
N ILE A 142 -0.36 6.81 -11.22
CA ILE A 142 0.68 6.54 -10.21
C ILE A 142 1.91 5.98 -10.93
N PHE A 143 1.73 4.93 -11.73
CA PHE A 143 2.81 4.23 -12.42
C PHE A 143 3.41 5.01 -13.61
N GLY A 144 2.66 5.96 -14.20
CA GLY A 144 3.05 6.70 -15.42
C GLY A 144 3.43 8.17 -15.21
N ASN A 145 3.08 8.77 -14.08
CA ASN A 145 3.41 10.16 -13.72
C ASN A 145 4.06 10.21 -12.35
N PRO A 146 5.37 9.91 -12.27
CA PRO A 146 6.10 10.12 -11.05
C PRO A 146 5.99 11.56 -10.53
N PRO A 147 5.93 11.76 -9.20
CA PRO A 147 5.96 13.10 -8.62
C PRO A 147 7.25 13.79 -9.09
N GLN A 148 7.11 14.94 -9.75
CA GLN A 148 8.24 15.71 -10.28
C GLN A 148 8.89 16.64 -9.26
N ASP A 149 8.52 16.56 -7.98
CA ASP A 149 8.98 17.50 -6.97
C ASP A 149 10.06 16.87 -6.07
N LEU A 150 11.32 17.28 -6.30
CA LEU A 150 12.36 17.43 -5.29
C LEU A 150 12.62 18.91 -5.03
#